data_AF-A0A946RZM0-F1
#
_entry.id   AF-A0A946RZM0-F1
#
_cell.length_a   1.000
_cell.length_b   1.000
_cell.length_c   1.000
_cell.angle_alpha   90.00
_cell.angle_beta   90.00
_cell.angle_gamma   90.00
#
_symmetry.space_group_name_H-M   'P 1'
#
loop_
_entity.id
_entity.type
_entity.pdbx_description
1 polymer ?
#
loop_
_entity_poly.entity_id
_entity_poly.type
_entity_poly.pdbx_seq_one_letter_code
_entity_poly.pdbx_strand_id
1 'polypeptide(L)'
;MGHSTVLIEIGGKRILTDPVWSKRCSPFSFAGPARFFDPPIALANLPKIDVVLISHDHYDHLDKMVVTVLAKTGVQFYVPLGVGAHLEKWGIDKSQITEADWWDVVGGPDENLQFTSAPVRHFSGRSMTGRNGTLWTSWVISIGKHNVYF
;
A
#
# COMPACT_ATOMS: atom_id res chain seq x y z
N MET A 1 9.85 6.73 5.20
CA MET A 1 10.72 6.34 4.06
C MET A 1 10.72 7.34 2.90
N GLY A 2 9.90 8.41 3.01
CA GLY A 2 9.75 9.46 2.00
C GLY A 2 8.33 9.43 1.42
N HIS A 3 7.79 10.60 1.06
CA HIS A 3 6.39 10.75 0.63
C HIS A 3 5.42 10.16 1.68
N SER A 4 4.41 9.41 1.25
CA SER A 4 3.46 8.70 2.13
C SER A 4 3.94 7.31 2.58
N THR A 5 5.18 6.92 2.29
CA THR A 5 5.72 5.64 2.77
C THR A 5 6.18 5.75 4.22
N VAL A 6 5.43 5.13 5.13
CA VAL A 6 5.71 5.07 6.56
C VAL A 6 5.88 3.62 6.99
N LEU A 7 6.97 3.34 7.71
CA LEU A 7 7.17 2.06 8.40
C LEU A 7 6.64 2.23 9.82
N ILE A 8 5.60 1.47 10.16
CA ILE A 8 4.94 1.49 11.46
C ILE A 8 5.27 0.17 12.17
N GLU A 9 5.88 0.26 13.34
CA GLU A 9 6.09 -0.90 14.22
C GLU A 9 5.13 -0.81 15.40
N ILE A 10 4.18 -1.74 15.45
CA ILE A 10 3.12 -1.73 16.47
C ILE A 10 2.67 -3.14 16.81
N GLY A 11 2.55 -3.45 18.11
CA GLY A 11 2.17 -4.78 18.61
C GLY A 11 3.00 -5.94 18.04
N GLY A 12 4.30 -5.69 17.82
CA GLY A 12 5.23 -6.69 17.27
C GLY A 12 5.10 -6.94 15.77
N LYS A 13 4.27 -6.16 15.05
CA LYS A 13 4.11 -6.22 13.60
C LYS A 13 4.77 -5.02 12.94
N ARG A 14 5.27 -5.24 11.71
CA ARG A 14 5.76 -4.18 10.83
C ARG A 14 4.80 -3.96 9.67
N ILE A 15 4.24 -2.76 9.62
CA ILE A 15 3.27 -2.33 8.61
C ILE A 15 3.94 -1.26 7.75
N LEU A 16 3.85 -1.39 6.42
CA LEU A 16 4.41 -0.42 5.48
C LEU A 16 3.27 0.21 4.66
N THR A 17 3.14 1.52 4.72
CA THR A 17 2.11 2.25 3.97
C THR A 17 2.65 2.68 2.60
N ASP A 18 1.81 2.67 1.55
CA ASP A 18 2.06 3.22 0.22
C ASP A 18 3.53 3.16 -0.24
N PRO A 19 4.12 1.95 -0.40
CA PRO A 19 5.55 1.81 -0.51
C PRO A 19 6.06 2.22 -1.89
N VAL A 20 6.94 3.23 -1.94
CA VAL A 20 7.56 3.72 -3.17
C VAL A 20 9.09 3.83 -3.03
N TRP A 21 9.79 3.09 -3.88
CA TRP A 21 11.27 3.11 -3.99
C TRP A 21 11.75 3.46 -5.39
N SER A 22 10.89 3.39 -6.41
CA SER A 22 11.25 3.78 -7.77
C SER A 22 11.72 5.23 -7.84
N LYS A 23 12.68 5.49 -8.74
CA LYS A 23 13.19 6.83 -8.98
C LYS A 23 12.11 7.79 -9.50
N ARG A 24 11.11 7.27 -10.24
CA ARG A 24 10.02 8.05 -10.81
C ARG A 24 8.66 7.43 -10.48
N CYS A 25 7.70 8.29 -10.16
CA CYS A 25 6.29 7.93 -9.99
C CYS A 25 5.57 8.10 -11.33
N SER A 26 5.78 7.16 -12.25
CA SER A 26 5.34 7.27 -13.65
C SER A 26 5.17 5.91 -14.32
N PRO A 27 4.30 5.78 -15.33
CA PRO A 27 4.30 4.59 -16.21
C PRO A 27 5.59 4.45 -17.03
N PHE A 28 6.35 5.54 -17.20
CA PHE A 28 7.56 5.57 -18.02
C PHE A 28 8.80 5.71 -17.14
N SER A 29 9.87 4.97 -17.45
CA SER A 29 11.15 5.07 -16.74
C SER A 29 11.89 6.39 -17.02
N PHE A 30 11.62 7.04 -18.15
CA PHE A 30 12.34 8.23 -18.62
C PHE A 30 11.59 9.55 -18.42
N ALA A 31 10.27 9.50 -18.14
CA ALA A 31 9.41 10.68 -18.04
C ALA A 31 8.57 10.66 -16.77
N GLY A 32 8.08 11.83 -16.33
CA GLY A 32 7.27 11.99 -15.12
C GLY A 32 8.07 12.33 -13.86
N PRO A 33 7.40 12.57 -12.72
CA PRO A 33 8.02 13.09 -11.50
C PRO A 33 9.13 12.18 -11.00
N ALA A 34 10.32 12.73 -10.77
CA ALA A 34 11.41 12.03 -10.11
C ALA A 34 11.46 12.44 -8.64
N ARG A 35 11.78 11.50 -7.76
CA ARG A 35 12.04 11.82 -6.35
C ARG A 35 13.29 12.69 -6.21
N PHE A 36 13.25 13.64 -5.26
CA PHE A 36 14.38 14.53 -4.97
C PHE A 36 15.40 13.93 -3.99
N PHE A 37 14.93 13.09 -3.07
CA PHE A 37 15.75 12.46 -2.04
C PHE A 37 15.64 10.96 -2.13
N ASP A 38 16.76 10.25 -2.06
CA ASP A 38 16.77 8.78 -1.98
C ASP A 38 16.04 8.30 -0.71
N PRO A 39 15.47 7.07 -0.74
CA PRO A 39 14.87 6.52 0.47
C PRO A 39 15.98 6.25 1.49
N PRO A 40 15.73 6.48 2.80
CA PRO A 40 16.77 6.41 3.83
C PRO A 40 17.31 4.99 4.05
N ILE A 41 16.62 3.97 3.52
CA ILE A 41 17.10 2.58 3.49
C ILE A 41 16.86 2.00 2.10
N ALA A 42 17.77 1.14 1.65
CA ALA A 42 17.55 0.35 0.44
C ALA A 42 16.40 -0.63 0.64
N LEU A 43 15.60 -0.89 -0.41
CA LEU A 43 14.47 -1.82 -0.35
C LEU A 43 14.90 -3.22 0.14
N ALA A 44 16.04 -3.70 -0.35
CA ALA A 44 16.61 -5.00 0.05
C ALA A 44 17.06 -5.07 1.52
N ASN A 45 17.23 -3.92 2.17
CA ASN A 45 17.66 -3.82 3.56
C ASN A 45 16.47 -3.58 4.51
N LEU A 46 15.23 -3.55 4.01
CA LEU A 46 14.07 -3.46 4.88
C LEU A 46 14.02 -4.66 5.83
N PRO A 47 13.60 -4.46 7.09
CA PRO A 47 13.23 -5.57 7.94
C PRO A 47 12.05 -6.33 7.32
N LYS A 48 11.81 -7.57 7.78
CA LYS A 48 10.62 -8.32 7.37
C LYS A 48 9.36 -7.48 7.62
N ILE A 49 8.59 -7.24 6.56
CA ILE A 49 7.30 -6.56 6.58
C ILE A 49 6.20 -7.61 6.67
N ASP A 50 5.26 -7.43 7.58
CA ASP A 50 4.13 -8.34 7.78
C ASP A 50 2.94 -7.89 6.93
N VAL A 51 2.71 -6.58 6.83
CA VAL A 51 1.57 -5.98 6.14
C VAL A 51 2.00 -4.78 5.28
N VAL A 52 1.41 -4.68 4.09
CA VAL A 52 1.43 -3.47 3.26
C VAL A 52 0.02 -2.91 3.16
N LEU A 53 -0.13 -1.62 3.45
CA LEU A 53 -1.39 -0.88 3.26
C LEU A 53 -1.26 0.02 2.04
N ILE A 54 -2.18 -0.10 1.10
CA ILE A 54 -2.29 0.78 -0.07
C ILE A 54 -3.51 1.67 0.10
N SER A 55 -3.37 2.99 0.00
CA SER A 55 -4.47 3.94 0.11
C SER A 55 -5.24 4.10 -1.20
N HIS A 56 -4.56 4.08 -2.35
CA HIS A 56 -5.14 4.20 -3.69
C HIS A 56 -4.11 3.86 -4.78
N ASP A 57 -4.54 3.86 -6.04
CA ASP A 57 -3.74 3.33 -7.15
C ASP A 57 -2.78 4.32 -7.82
N HIS A 58 -2.59 5.55 -7.34
CA HIS A 58 -1.68 6.49 -8.02
C HIS A 58 -0.22 5.99 -8.01
N TYR A 59 0.57 6.46 -8.98
CA TYR A 59 1.96 6.00 -9.15
C TYR A 59 2.88 6.32 -7.98
N ASP A 60 2.57 7.36 -7.21
CA ASP A 60 3.29 7.79 -6.02
C ASP A 60 2.78 7.13 -4.73
N HIS A 61 1.80 6.22 -4.83
CA HIS A 61 1.25 5.46 -3.70
C HIS A 61 1.28 3.94 -3.94
N LEU A 62 1.25 3.51 -5.20
CA LEU A 62 1.31 2.11 -5.61
C LEU A 62 2.41 1.91 -6.67
N ASP A 63 3.59 1.52 -6.20
CA ASP A 63 4.76 1.22 -7.02
C ASP A 63 4.82 -0.27 -7.38
N LYS A 64 4.59 -0.58 -8.66
CA LYS A 64 4.59 -1.96 -9.19
C LYS A 64 5.88 -2.72 -8.82
N MET A 65 7.04 -2.09 -8.98
CA MET A 65 8.32 -2.78 -8.73
C MET A 65 8.41 -3.21 -7.27
N VAL A 66 8.01 -2.32 -6.36
CA VAL A 66 8.10 -2.54 -4.92
C VAL A 66 7.12 -3.60 -4.46
N VAL A 67 5.83 -3.51 -4.86
CA VAL A 67 4.85 -4.52 -4.43
C VAL A 67 5.17 -5.91 -4.96
N THR A 68 5.71 -6.04 -6.19
CA THR A 68 6.15 -7.33 -6.72
C THR A 68 7.37 -7.89 -5.97
N VAL A 69 8.29 -7.04 -5.51
CA VAL A 69 9.43 -7.48 -4.68
C VAL A 69 8.94 -7.92 -3.29
N LEU A 70 8.09 -7.13 -2.64
CA LEU A 70 7.56 -7.43 -1.31
C LEU A 70 6.66 -8.68 -1.31
N ALA A 71 5.90 -8.92 -2.37
CA ALA A 71 5.06 -10.11 -2.47
C ALA A 71 5.86 -11.42 -2.30
N LYS A 72 7.11 -11.45 -2.77
CA LYS A 72 8.01 -12.61 -2.64
C LYS A 72 8.40 -12.94 -1.20
N THR A 73 8.18 -12.03 -0.25
CA THR A 73 8.45 -12.25 1.17
C THR A 73 7.26 -12.82 1.94
N GLY A 74 6.13 -13.07 1.26
CA GLY A 74 4.89 -13.54 1.89
C GLY A 74 4.10 -12.47 2.65
N VAL A 75 4.39 -11.19 2.40
CA VAL A 75 3.65 -10.06 3.00
C VAL A 75 2.18 -10.10 2.62
N GLN A 76 1.31 -9.60 3.50
CA GLN A 76 -0.12 -9.43 3.23
C GLN A 76 -0.41 -7.99 2.76
N PHE A 77 -1.18 -7.84 1.69
CA PHE A 77 -1.60 -6.56 1.14
C PHE A 77 -3.05 -6.27 1.51
N TYR A 78 -3.30 -5.07 2.00
CA TYR A 78 -4.64 -4.55 2.20
C TYR A 78 -4.80 -3.32 1.32
N VAL A 79 -5.80 -3.37 0.46
CA VAL A 79 -5.99 -2.40 -0.63
C VAL A 79 -7.47 -2.02 -0.73
N PRO A 80 -7.81 -0.82 -1.22
CA PRO A 80 -9.20 -0.46 -1.44
C PRO A 80 -9.76 -1.23 -2.65
N LEU A 81 -11.08 -1.39 -2.66
CA LEU A 81 -11.80 -2.14 -3.69
C LEU A 81 -11.36 -1.78 -5.13
N GLY A 82 -11.04 -2.81 -5.93
CA GLY A 82 -10.61 -2.69 -7.32
C GLY A 82 -9.10 -2.56 -7.50
N VAL A 83 -8.34 -2.15 -6.47
CA VAL A 83 -6.87 -2.06 -6.55
C VAL A 83 -6.23 -3.44 -6.58
N GLY A 84 -6.86 -4.46 -5.98
CA GLY A 84 -6.39 -5.84 -5.98
C GLY A 84 -6.19 -6.38 -7.40
N ALA A 85 -7.04 -5.97 -8.35
CA ALA A 85 -6.91 -6.36 -9.76
C ALA A 85 -5.58 -5.93 -10.39
N HIS A 86 -4.98 -4.81 -9.95
CA HIS A 86 -3.63 -4.43 -10.39
C HIS A 86 -2.57 -5.38 -9.84
N LEU A 87 -2.66 -5.73 -8.56
CA LEU A 87 -1.72 -6.63 -7.90
C LEU A 87 -1.79 -8.04 -8.51
N GLU A 88 -2.98 -8.58 -8.71
CA GLU A 88 -3.21 -9.87 -9.39
C GLU A 88 -2.62 -9.86 -10.80
N LYS A 89 -2.87 -8.80 -11.59
CA LYS A 89 -2.28 -8.63 -12.93
C LYS A 89 -0.74 -8.58 -12.90
N TRP A 90 -0.13 -8.20 -11.79
CA TRP A 90 1.33 -8.19 -11.61
C TRP A 90 1.88 -9.49 -11.03
N GLY A 91 1.04 -10.52 -10.89
CA GLY A 91 1.42 -11.86 -10.48
C GLY A 91 1.49 -12.06 -8.96
N ILE A 92 0.85 -11.19 -8.19
CA ILE A 92 0.74 -11.34 -6.73
C ILE A 92 -0.39 -12.32 -6.45
N ASP A 93 -0.15 -13.29 -5.56
CA ASP A 93 -1.13 -14.33 -5.26
C ASP A 93 -2.36 -13.72 -4.58
N LYS A 94 -3.55 -14.13 -5.01
CA LYS A 94 -4.82 -13.63 -4.47
C LYS A 94 -4.96 -13.87 -2.96
N SER A 95 -4.35 -14.93 -2.43
CA SER A 95 -4.32 -15.21 -0.99
C SER A 95 -3.51 -14.19 -0.18
N GLN A 96 -2.69 -13.37 -0.83
CA GLN A 96 -1.96 -12.28 -0.18
C GLN A 96 -2.72 -10.95 -0.24
N ILE A 97 -3.91 -10.89 -0.86
CA ILE A 97 -4.60 -9.63 -1.14
C ILE A 97 -5.95 -9.62 -0.43
N THR A 98 -6.16 -8.62 0.41
CA THR A 98 -7.45 -8.31 1.01
C THR A 98 -7.94 -6.97 0.46
N GLU A 99 -9.07 -6.98 -0.22
CA GLU A 99 -9.75 -5.76 -0.68
C GLU A 99 -10.79 -5.32 0.36
N ALA A 100 -10.97 -4.01 0.51
CA ALA A 100 -11.97 -3.41 1.40
C ALA A 100 -12.68 -2.22 0.74
N ASP A 101 -14.01 -2.12 0.92
CA ASP A 101 -14.78 -0.91 0.63
C ASP A 101 -14.69 0.07 1.83
N TRP A 102 -15.23 1.27 1.70
CA TRP A 102 -15.36 2.16 2.86
C TRP A 102 -16.24 1.55 3.93
N TRP A 103 -15.83 1.78 5.18
CA TRP A 103 -16.41 1.29 6.42
C TRP A 103 -16.20 -0.20 6.68
N ASP A 104 -15.59 -0.95 5.75
CA ASP A 104 -15.19 -2.32 6.01
C ASP A 104 -14.11 -2.37 7.10
N VAL A 105 -14.26 -3.35 7.99
CA VAL A 105 -13.26 -3.74 8.98
C VAL A 105 -12.77 -5.13 8.61
N VAL A 106 -11.49 -5.24 8.30
CA VAL A 106 -10.85 -6.49 7.87
C VAL A 106 -9.79 -6.92 8.88
N GLY A 107 -9.73 -8.23 9.13
CA GLY A 107 -8.78 -8.82 10.06
C GLY A 107 -7.34 -8.79 9.53
N GLY A 108 -6.40 -8.55 10.43
CA GLY A 108 -4.97 -8.66 10.18
C GLY A 108 -4.45 -10.10 10.20
N PRO A 109 -3.15 -10.31 9.98
CA PRO A 109 -2.48 -11.60 10.21
C PRO A 109 -2.39 -12.00 11.70
N ASP A 110 -2.97 -11.23 12.60
CA ASP A 110 -3.03 -11.44 14.05
C ASP A 110 -4.44 -11.10 14.55
N GLU A 111 -4.96 -11.86 15.50
CA GLU A 111 -6.32 -11.68 16.03
C GLU A 111 -6.55 -10.28 16.63
N ASN A 112 -5.48 -9.65 17.12
CA ASN A 112 -5.55 -8.33 17.76
C ASN A 112 -5.37 -7.18 16.77
N LEU A 113 -5.03 -7.45 15.50
CA LEU A 113 -4.76 -6.45 14.49
C LEU A 113 -5.96 -6.35 13.53
N GLN A 114 -6.51 -5.16 13.37
CA GLN A 114 -7.60 -4.89 12.44
C GLN A 114 -7.31 -3.65 11.62
N PHE A 115 -7.85 -3.63 10.41
CA PHE A 115 -7.76 -2.51 9.49
C PHE A 115 -9.16 -2.05 9.12
N THR A 116 -9.47 -0.78 9.38
CA THR A 116 -10.70 -0.16 8.92
C THR A 116 -10.39 0.70 7.71
N SER A 117 -11.06 0.43 6.60
CA SER A 117 -11.04 1.30 5.42
C SER A 117 -12.01 2.46 5.68
N ALA A 118 -11.49 3.67 5.88
CA ALA A 118 -12.29 4.86 6.19
C ALA A 118 -12.32 5.83 4.99
N PRO A 119 -13.45 6.50 4.71
CA PRO A 119 -13.53 7.39 3.56
C PRO A 119 -12.63 8.60 3.71
N VAL A 120 -12.11 9.06 2.57
CA VAL A 120 -11.30 10.28 2.46
C VAL A 120 -11.65 11.00 1.16
N ARG A 121 -11.42 12.32 1.10
CA ARG A 121 -11.65 13.11 -0.12
C ARG A 121 -10.41 13.05 -1.03
N HIS A 122 -10.43 12.12 -1.98
CA HIS A 122 -9.40 11.98 -3.01
C HIS A 122 -9.99 11.45 -4.32
N PHE A 123 -9.16 10.89 -5.21
CA PHE A 123 -9.56 10.23 -6.44
C PHE A 123 -8.57 9.09 -6.77
N SER A 124 -8.87 8.30 -7.78
CA SER A 124 -7.96 7.26 -8.31
C SER A 124 -7.75 7.37 -9.81
N GLY A 125 -6.71 6.71 -10.31
CA GLY A 125 -6.45 6.54 -11.73
C GLY A 125 -4.96 6.51 -12.07
N ARG A 126 -4.61 5.61 -12.99
CA ARG A 126 -3.25 5.46 -13.54
C ARG A 126 -3.14 5.82 -15.02
N SER A 127 -4.22 6.33 -15.61
CA SER A 127 -4.33 6.60 -17.04
C SER A 127 -4.82 8.02 -17.29
N MET A 128 -4.45 8.60 -18.44
CA MET A 128 -4.97 9.91 -18.87
C MET A 128 -6.49 9.88 -19.12
N THR A 129 -7.02 8.72 -19.46
CA THR A 129 -8.44 8.44 -19.64
C THR A 129 -8.86 7.36 -18.64
N GLY A 130 -9.98 7.56 -17.95
CA GLY A 130 -10.45 6.64 -16.90
C GLY A 130 -9.89 6.97 -15.51
N ARG A 131 -10.52 7.93 -14.84
CA ARG A 131 -10.36 8.19 -13.40
C ARG A 131 -11.42 7.42 -12.62
N ASN A 132 -11.17 7.16 -11.34
CA ASN A 132 -12.15 6.58 -10.41
C ASN A 132 -12.62 5.16 -10.78
N GLY A 133 -11.76 4.37 -11.44
CA GLY A 133 -12.05 2.96 -11.74
C GLY A 133 -11.73 2.00 -10.59
N THR A 134 -10.99 2.49 -9.58
CA THR A 134 -10.67 1.81 -8.32
C THR A 134 -11.06 2.73 -7.16
N LEU A 135 -11.30 2.17 -5.98
CA LEU A 135 -11.57 2.95 -4.78
C LEU A 135 -10.27 3.58 -4.23
N TRP A 136 -10.42 4.60 -3.39
CA TRP A 136 -9.36 5.19 -2.58
C TRP A 136 -9.82 5.23 -1.12
N THR A 137 -8.94 5.08 -0.15
CA THR A 137 -9.30 5.02 1.26
C THR A 137 -8.21 5.58 2.16
N SER A 138 -8.58 5.83 3.40
CA SER A 138 -7.65 5.94 4.54
C SER A 138 -7.74 4.65 5.36
N TRP A 139 -6.72 4.35 6.16
CA TRP A 139 -6.69 3.17 7.00
C TRP A 139 -6.61 3.53 8.47
N VAL A 140 -7.54 3.00 9.26
CA VAL A 140 -7.39 2.93 10.71
C VAL A 140 -6.76 1.59 11.06
N ILE A 141 -5.55 1.62 11.63
CA ILE A 141 -4.84 0.46 12.14
C ILE A 141 -5.16 0.35 13.63
N SER A 142 -5.91 -0.68 14.00
CA SER A 142 -6.35 -0.92 15.38
C SER A 142 -5.60 -2.13 15.93
N ILE A 143 -4.93 -1.96 17.07
CA ILE A 143 -4.25 -3.07 17.77
C ILE A 143 -4.30 -2.93 19.28
N GLY A 144 -5.04 -3.84 19.92
CA GLY A 144 -5.35 -3.76 21.35
C GLY A 144 -6.02 -2.43 21.69
N LYS A 145 -5.32 -1.54 22.41
CA LYS A 145 -5.80 -0.19 22.80
C LYS A 145 -5.24 0.94 21.95
N HIS A 146 -4.43 0.63 20.96
CA HIS A 146 -3.76 1.62 20.12
C HIS A 146 -4.44 1.73 18.77
N ASN A 147 -4.57 2.97 18.28
CA ASN A 147 -5.09 3.26 16.95
C ASN A 147 -4.10 4.19 16.23
N VAL A 148 -3.80 3.87 14.97
CA VAL A 148 -3.03 4.74 14.08
C VAL A 148 -3.89 5.03 12.85
N TYR A 149 -4.08 6.31 12.54
CA TYR A 149 -4.75 6.73 11.31
C TYR A 149 -3.69 7.00 10.24
N PHE A 150 -3.86 6.37 9.08
CA PHE A 150 -3.06 6.56 7.88
C PHE A 150 -3.94 7.08 6.74
#